data_AF-A0A961F193-F1
#
_entry.id   AF-A0A961F193-F1
#
_cell.length_a   1.000
_cell.length_b   1.000
_cell.length_c   1.000
_cell.angle_alpha   90.00
_cell.angle_beta   90.00
_cell.angle_gamma   90.00
#
_symmetry.space_group_name_H-M   'P 1'
#
loop_
_entity.id
_entity.type
_entity.pdbx_description
1 polymer ?
#
loop_
_entity_poly.entity_id
_entity_poly.type
_entity_poly.pdbx_seq_one_letter_code
_entity_poly.pdbx_strand_id
1 'polypeptide(L)'
;IGPNGAGKSTLLRILTGISAATSGSVRYTGAVRAILELGVGFNADLTGRENIYYNGRLWGYTGRELLANTDSILDFARLREYADFALNTYSTGMQMRLAFALATHRRSDLLLIDEALAVGDASFQQRCIRRFQEFRAAGSLIVVVSHDLHMLRAVADRILVLDSGRNEYFGEPVAAVQKYMQLIAEQSRRQAQNVRQLQPGEWEFALLDAHLQPARLFIAGDTVRVQVRLHPEEARADQPFTSEASGRVHAAEPAASSLNAHADHSRTHESPAAELAQITVGIHVSDGRGIRAFGVNTRQLGRHNLTAPVGQLTCIEFQLRINLGPGKYNMGFSVHRGLAHAQDCYLWEEGLIEFEVEAPADRQFEGMSYLEPEVRLIAQ
;
A
#
# COMPACT_ATOMS: atom_id res chain seq x y z
N ILE A 1 10.22 -3.07 1.73
CA ILE A 1 9.62 -2.46 0.52
C ILE A 1 10.61 -1.48 -0.11
N GLY A 2 10.37 -1.04 -1.34
CA GLY A 2 11.25 -0.12 -2.05
C GLY A 2 11.08 -0.22 -3.57
N PRO A 3 11.43 0.82 -4.35
CA PRO A 3 11.32 0.81 -5.81
C PRO A 3 12.14 -0.32 -6.46
N ASN A 4 11.95 -0.52 -7.76
CA ASN A 4 12.82 -1.42 -8.52
C ASN A 4 14.26 -0.89 -8.52
N GLY A 5 15.23 -1.79 -8.33
CA GLY A 5 16.63 -1.40 -8.17
C GLY A 5 17.00 -0.84 -6.80
N ALA A 6 16.08 -0.75 -5.83
CA ALA A 6 16.38 -0.23 -4.49
C ALA A 6 17.32 -1.09 -3.63
N GLY A 7 17.65 -2.32 -4.07
CA GLY A 7 18.56 -3.22 -3.37
C GLY A 7 17.89 -4.33 -2.55
N LYS A 8 16.56 -4.53 -2.67
CA LYS A 8 15.78 -5.55 -1.92
C LYS A 8 16.35 -6.97 -2.06
N SER A 9 16.46 -7.48 -3.29
CA SER A 9 16.98 -8.85 -3.53
C SER A 9 18.48 -8.96 -3.22
N THR A 10 19.24 -7.87 -3.36
CA THR A 10 20.65 -7.83 -2.92
C THR A 10 20.76 -7.98 -1.41
N LEU A 11 19.93 -7.27 -0.64
CA LEU A 11 19.85 -7.43 0.81
C LEU A 11 19.47 -8.87 1.19
N LEU A 12 18.47 -9.46 0.53
CA LEU A 12 18.09 -10.85 0.79
C LEU A 12 19.23 -11.84 0.50
N ARG A 13 19.97 -11.68 -0.60
CA ARG A 13 21.15 -12.50 -0.93
C ARG A 13 22.30 -12.35 0.08
N ILE A 14 22.47 -11.15 0.64
CA ILE A 14 23.44 -10.90 1.72
C ILE A 14 22.98 -11.59 3.00
N LEU A 15 21.68 -11.51 3.34
CA LEU A 15 21.13 -12.17 4.52
C LEU A 15 21.21 -13.70 4.42
N THR A 16 21.07 -14.29 3.23
CA THR A 16 21.24 -15.75 3.04
C THR A 16 22.70 -16.21 2.97
N GLY A 17 23.65 -15.29 2.83
CA GLY A 17 25.05 -15.64 2.58
C GLY A 17 25.35 -16.08 1.14
N ILE A 18 24.40 -15.96 0.20
CA ILE A 18 24.64 -16.19 -1.23
C ILE A 18 25.63 -15.14 -1.78
N SER A 19 25.57 -13.92 -1.26
CA SER A 19 26.50 -12.83 -1.62
C SER A 19 27.15 -12.24 -0.38
N ALA A 20 28.46 -11.97 -0.45
CA ALA A 20 29.17 -11.29 0.63
C ALA A 20 28.92 -9.78 0.57
N ALA A 21 28.81 -9.13 1.73
CA ALA A 21 28.81 -7.68 1.82
C ALA A 21 30.23 -7.15 1.54
N THR A 22 30.34 -6.09 0.75
CA THR A 22 31.63 -5.43 0.48
C THR A 22 32.25 -4.83 1.75
N SER A 23 31.41 -4.35 2.66
CA SER A 23 31.80 -3.81 3.96
C SER A 23 30.75 -4.14 5.03
N GLY A 24 31.15 -4.11 6.30
CA GLY A 24 30.31 -4.51 7.43
C GLY A 24 30.24 -6.02 7.63
N SER A 25 29.31 -6.48 8.47
CA SER A 25 29.11 -7.90 8.73
C SER A 25 27.66 -8.21 9.08
N VAL A 26 27.18 -9.39 8.68
CA VAL A 26 25.87 -9.93 9.08
C VAL A 26 26.10 -11.08 10.06
N ARG A 27 25.36 -11.08 11.18
CA ARG A 27 25.41 -12.13 12.19
C ARG A 27 23.99 -12.50 12.62
N TYR A 28 23.69 -13.78 12.61
CA TYR A 28 22.48 -14.37 13.19
C TYR A 28 22.79 -15.81 13.59
N THR A 29 21.97 -16.37 14.49
CA THR A 29 22.07 -17.76 14.94
C THR A 29 20.81 -18.51 14.57
N GLY A 30 20.95 -19.80 14.24
CA GLY A 30 19.82 -20.67 13.94
C GLY A 30 19.68 -21.01 12.46
N ALA A 31 18.60 -21.71 12.13
CA ALA A 31 18.32 -22.19 10.78
C ALA A 31 17.76 -21.06 9.92
N VAL A 32 18.36 -20.85 8.74
CA VAL A 32 17.87 -19.93 7.71
C VAL A 32 17.16 -20.70 6.62
N ARG A 33 15.99 -20.20 6.22
CA ARG A 33 15.28 -20.66 5.02
C ARG A 33 14.93 -19.47 4.16
N ALA A 34 15.07 -19.62 2.85
CA ALA A 34 14.84 -18.54 1.92
C ALA A 34 14.09 -19.03 0.69
N ILE A 35 13.04 -18.31 0.33
CA ILE A 35 12.25 -18.48 -0.89
C ILE A 35 12.52 -17.21 -1.73
N LEU A 36 13.70 -17.12 -2.33
CA LEU A 36 14.17 -15.90 -3.02
C LEU A 36 13.88 -15.90 -4.50
N GLU A 37 13.93 -17.06 -5.13
CA GLU A 37 13.73 -17.21 -6.56
C GLU A 37 12.84 -18.43 -6.77
N LEU A 38 11.73 -18.16 -7.43
CA LEU A 38 10.78 -19.13 -7.92
C LEU A 38 11.48 -20.28 -8.64
N GLY A 39 11.39 -21.49 -8.09
CA GLY A 39 11.89 -22.70 -8.75
C GLY A 39 13.39 -22.99 -8.59
N VAL A 40 14.14 -22.21 -7.81
CA VAL A 40 15.55 -22.57 -7.54
C VAL A 40 15.61 -23.90 -6.79
N GLY A 41 16.11 -24.92 -7.49
CA GLY A 41 16.22 -26.30 -7.00
C GLY A 41 15.10 -27.24 -7.46
N PHE A 42 14.00 -26.72 -8.01
CA PHE A 42 12.96 -27.54 -8.61
C PHE A 42 13.36 -27.98 -10.02
N ASN A 43 13.15 -29.25 -10.34
CA ASN A 43 13.37 -29.83 -11.65
C ASN A 43 12.01 -30.06 -12.32
N ALA A 44 11.83 -29.46 -13.50
CA ALA A 44 10.58 -29.48 -14.25
C ALA A 44 10.19 -30.88 -14.75
N ASP A 45 11.17 -31.77 -14.94
CA ASP A 45 10.96 -33.14 -15.41
C ASP A 45 10.65 -34.11 -14.27
N LEU A 46 10.91 -33.72 -13.03
CA LEU A 46 10.59 -34.51 -11.85
C LEU A 46 9.16 -34.27 -11.38
N THR A 47 8.56 -35.28 -10.77
CA THR A 47 7.25 -35.20 -10.13
C THR A 47 7.25 -34.25 -8.93
N GLY A 48 6.08 -33.84 -8.46
CA GLY A 48 5.93 -33.08 -7.21
C GLY A 48 6.59 -33.79 -6.02
N ARG A 49 6.43 -35.12 -5.94
CA ARG A 49 7.00 -35.96 -4.89
C ARG A 49 8.52 -35.99 -4.91
N GLU A 50 9.09 -36.19 -6.09
CA GLU A 50 10.55 -36.21 -6.29
C GLU A 50 11.16 -34.84 -6.02
N ASN A 51 10.48 -33.77 -6.43
CA ASN A 51 10.90 -32.41 -6.13
C ASN A 51 10.88 -32.09 -4.64
N ILE A 52 9.85 -32.52 -3.90
CA ILE A 52 9.83 -32.45 -2.43
C ILE A 52 11.04 -33.16 -1.85
N TYR A 53 11.33 -34.37 -2.33
CA TYR A 53 12.45 -35.14 -1.82
C TYR A 53 13.78 -34.44 -2.09
N TYR A 54 14.06 -34.05 -3.34
CA TYR A 54 15.31 -33.43 -3.74
C TYR A 54 15.56 -32.08 -3.04
N ASN A 55 14.59 -31.17 -3.09
CA ASN A 55 14.71 -29.86 -2.44
C ASN A 55 14.71 -29.98 -0.92
N GLY A 56 13.96 -30.92 -0.36
CA GLY A 56 13.98 -31.21 1.06
C GLY A 56 15.37 -31.64 1.54
N ARG A 57 16.09 -32.47 0.77
CA ARG A 57 17.47 -32.85 1.10
C ARG A 57 18.40 -31.64 1.10
N LEU A 58 18.27 -30.74 0.13
CA LEU A 58 19.04 -29.50 0.07
C LEU A 58 18.75 -28.58 1.27
N TRP A 59 17.51 -28.57 1.76
CA TRP A 59 17.09 -27.77 2.91
C TRP A 59 17.26 -28.48 4.27
N GLY A 60 18.05 -29.56 4.29
CA GLY A 60 18.52 -30.21 5.51
C GLY A 60 17.55 -31.23 6.12
N TYR A 61 16.51 -31.67 5.39
CA TYR A 61 15.70 -32.80 5.84
C TYR A 61 16.42 -34.13 5.58
N THR A 62 16.24 -35.08 6.49
CA THR A 62 16.63 -36.47 6.27
C THR A 62 15.64 -37.16 5.33
N GLY A 63 16.08 -38.25 4.67
CA GLY A 63 15.18 -39.04 3.82
C GLY A 63 13.98 -39.62 4.57
N ARG A 64 14.16 -40.02 5.84
CA ARG A 64 13.08 -40.51 6.70
C ARG A 64 12.05 -39.42 7.03
N GLU A 65 12.52 -38.21 7.36
CA GLU A 65 11.63 -37.07 7.58
C GLU A 65 10.84 -36.76 6.31
N LEU A 66 11.47 -36.75 5.14
CA LEU A 66 10.76 -36.45 3.90
C LEU A 66 9.68 -37.50 3.61
N LEU A 67 10.00 -38.79 3.69
CA LEU A 67 9.03 -39.87 3.49
C LEU A 67 7.81 -39.74 4.42
N ALA A 68 8.04 -39.38 5.69
CA ALA A 68 6.96 -39.21 6.67
C ALA A 68 6.13 -37.93 6.47
N ASN A 69 6.68 -36.91 5.82
CA ASN A 69 6.08 -35.57 5.74
C ASN A 69 5.59 -35.17 4.34
N THR A 70 5.99 -35.88 3.27
CA THR A 70 5.64 -35.55 1.89
C THR A 70 4.14 -35.34 1.69
N ASP A 71 3.31 -36.21 2.24
CA ASP A 71 1.85 -36.11 2.10
C ASP A 71 1.30 -34.86 2.79
N SER A 72 1.79 -34.54 3.99
CA SER A 72 1.39 -33.32 4.71
C SER A 72 1.80 -32.05 3.97
N ILE A 73 2.97 -32.06 3.32
CA ILE A 73 3.46 -30.96 2.48
C ILE A 73 2.52 -30.78 1.27
N LEU A 74 2.17 -31.88 0.59
CA LEU A 74 1.26 -31.87 -0.56
C LEU A 74 -0.17 -31.45 -0.16
N ASP A 75 -0.66 -31.91 0.98
CA ASP A 75 -1.95 -31.51 1.55
C ASP A 75 -1.96 -30.01 1.85
N PHE A 76 -0.87 -29.50 2.45
CA PHE A 76 -0.75 -28.07 2.68
C PHE A 76 -0.74 -27.29 1.35
N ALA A 77 -0.06 -27.78 0.33
CA ALA A 77 -0.07 -27.15 -0.99
C ALA A 77 -1.42 -27.30 -1.73
N ARG A 78 -2.32 -28.18 -1.28
CA ARG A 78 -3.50 -28.66 -2.03
C ARG A 78 -3.10 -29.23 -3.40
N LEU A 79 -2.12 -30.12 -3.42
CA LEU A 79 -1.55 -30.73 -4.62
C LEU A 79 -1.45 -32.26 -4.53
N ARG A 80 -2.18 -32.91 -3.61
CA ARG A 80 -2.08 -34.36 -3.42
C ARG A 80 -2.42 -35.16 -4.67
N GLU A 81 -3.43 -34.73 -5.41
CA GLU A 81 -3.82 -35.35 -6.69
C GLU A 81 -2.77 -35.12 -7.80
N TYR A 82 -1.94 -34.09 -7.66
CA TYR A 82 -0.91 -33.75 -8.64
C TYR A 82 0.46 -34.34 -8.31
N ALA A 83 0.58 -35.06 -7.19
CA ALA A 83 1.87 -35.46 -6.59
C ALA A 83 2.81 -36.19 -7.55
N ASP A 84 2.25 -37.05 -8.41
CA ASP A 84 2.98 -37.92 -9.33
C ASP A 84 3.02 -37.36 -10.77
N PHE A 85 2.56 -36.13 -10.98
CA PHE A 85 2.72 -35.43 -12.24
C PHE A 85 4.01 -34.61 -12.24
N ALA A 86 4.68 -34.56 -13.41
CA ALA A 86 5.87 -33.76 -13.61
C ALA A 86 5.59 -32.26 -13.41
N LEU A 87 6.55 -31.53 -12.84
CA LEU A 87 6.38 -30.13 -12.49
C LEU A 87 6.15 -29.20 -13.69
N ASN A 88 6.59 -29.57 -14.88
CA ASN A 88 6.29 -28.84 -16.11
C ASN A 88 4.78 -28.79 -16.43
N THR A 89 3.97 -29.69 -15.84
CA THR A 89 2.49 -29.67 -15.94
C THR A 89 1.84 -28.75 -14.92
N TYR A 90 2.60 -28.27 -13.92
CA TYR A 90 2.09 -27.42 -12.86
C TYR A 90 2.01 -25.99 -13.35
N SER A 91 0.91 -25.29 -13.04
CA SER A 91 0.90 -23.84 -13.17
C SER A 91 1.93 -23.20 -12.23
N THR A 92 2.37 -21.98 -12.56
CA THR A 92 3.29 -21.19 -11.71
C THR A 92 2.78 -21.09 -10.27
N GLY A 93 1.47 -20.94 -10.08
CA GLY A 93 0.84 -20.91 -8.75
C GLY A 93 0.94 -22.25 -8.00
N MET A 94 0.80 -23.39 -8.68
CA MET A 94 1.01 -24.71 -8.06
C MET A 94 2.46 -24.91 -7.63
N GLN A 95 3.43 -24.53 -8.48
CA GLN A 95 4.85 -24.62 -8.14
C GLN A 95 5.18 -23.76 -6.89
N MET A 96 4.62 -22.55 -6.78
CA MET A 96 4.77 -21.71 -5.58
C MET A 96 4.14 -22.31 -4.34
N ARG A 97 2.93 -22.86 -4.45
CA ARG A 97 2.27 -23.54 -3.33
C ARG A 97 3.13 -24.68 -2.80
N LEU A 98 3.73 -25.47 -3.70
CA LEU A 98 4.64 -26.56 -3.34
C LEU A 98 5.92 -26.05 -2.67
N ALA A 99 6.58 -25.05 -3.26
CA ALA A 99 7.79 -24.46 -2.72
C ALA A 99 7.57 -23.88 -1.32
N PHE A 100 6.48 -23.12 -1.14
CA PHE A 100 6.09 -22.54 0.14
C PHE A 100 5.78 -23.65 1.17
N ALA A 101 5.01 -24.66 0.78
CA ALA A 101 4.65 -25.77 1.66
C ALA A 101 5.90 -26.49 2.19
N LEU A 102 6.85 -26.81 1.31
CA LEU A 102 8.09 -27.48 1.67
C LEU A 102 8.99 -26.61 2.56
N ALA A 103 9.15 -25.33 2.19
CA ALA A 103 10.01 -24.38 2.90
C ALA A 103 9.48 -24.08 4.30
N THR A 104 8.16 -24.06 4.47
CA THR A 104 7.50 -23.75 5.75
C THR A 104 7.02 -24.99 6.50
N HIS A 105 7.33 -26.20 6.03
CA HIS A 105 6.91 -27.43 6.74
C HIS A 105 7.58 -27.58 8.11
N ARG A 106 8.79 -27.03 8.26
CA ARG A 106 9.51 -26.94 9.53
C ARG A 106 9.83 -25.48 9.81
N ARG A 107 9.64 -25.06 11.06
CA ARG A 107 10.01 -23.73 11.55
C ARG A 107 11.51 -23.48 11.31
N SER A 108 11.84 -22.28 10.83
CA SER A 108 13.20 -21.75 10.80
C SER A 108 13.33 -20.55 11.73
N ASP A 109 14.55 -20.21 12.15
CA ASP A 109 14.80 -19.04 12.98
C ASP A 109 14.78 -17.76 12.16
N LEU A 110 15.22 -17.85 10.88
CA LEU A 110 15.06 -16.82 9.86
C LEU A 110 14.33 -17.40 8.64
N LEU A 111 13.23 -16.78 8.22
CA LEU A 111 12.51 -17.10 6.99
C LEU A 111 12.51 -15.87 6.07
N LEU A 112 13.14 -15.99 4.90
CA LEU A 112 13.23 -14.93 3.88
C LEU A 112 12.30 -15.27 2.72
N ILE A 113 11.51 -14.31 2.26
CA ILE A 113 10.53 -14.51 1.20
C ILE A 113 10.60 -13.34 0.23
N ASP A 114 10.90 -13.61 -1.04
CA ASP A 114 10.89 -12.62 -2.13
C ASP A 114 9.68 -12.86 -3.03
N GLU A 115 8.74 -11.91 -3.05
CA GLU A 115 7.57 -11.82 -3.94
C GLU A 115 6.59 -13.02 -3.97
N ALA A 116 6.85 -14.10 -3.23
CA ALA A 116 6.11 -15.36 -3.32
C ALA A 116 4.72 -15.34 -2.65
N LEU A 117 4.37 -14.29 -1.91
CA LEU A 117 3.06 -14.21 -1.24
C LEU A 117 1.95 -13.65 -2.12
N ALA A 118 2.32 -12.95 -3.20
CA ALA A 118 1.36 -12.38 -4.13
C ALA A 118 0.77 -13.44 -5.09
N VAL A 119 1.19 -14.71 -4.99
CA VAL A 119 0.74 -15.74 -5.93
C VAL A 119 0.15 -16.95 -5.21
N GLY A 120 -1.04 -17.33 -5.67
CA GLY A 120 -1.93 -18.27 -5.02
C GLY A 120 -3.33 -17.66 -4.93
N ASP A 121 -4.35 -18.50 -4.76
CA ASP A 121 -5.69 -17.98 -4.49
C ASP A 121 -5.79 -17.40 -3.07
N ALA A 122 -6.84 -16.63 -2.80
CA ALA A 122 -7.08 -15.99 -1.51
C ALA A 122 -7.11 -17.00 -0.34
N SER A 123 -7.56 -18.23 -0.60
CA SER A 123 -7.62 -19.28 0.43
C SER A 123 -6.22 -19.80 0.79
N PHE A 124 -5.30 -19.90 -0.17
CA PHE A 124 -3.91 -20.25 0.09
C PHE A 124 -3.16 -19.11 0.79
N GLN A 125 -3.39 -17.86 0.38
CA GLN A 125 -2.80 -16.68 1.06
C GLN A 125 -3.16 -16.63 2.54
N GLN A 126 -4.42 -16.87 2.90
CA GLN A 126 -4.83 -16.96 4.31
C GLN A 126 -4.08 -18.05 5.09
N ARG A 127 -3.80 -19.19 4.45
CA ARG A 127 -3.00 -20.26 5.07
C ARG A 127 -1.54 -19.87 5.25
N CYS A 128 -0.95 -19.15 4.30
CA CYS A 128 0.39 -18.58 4.43
C CYS A 128 0.46 -17.59 5.60
N ILE A 129 -0.51 -16.67 5.70
CA ILE A 129 -0.59 -15.69 6.79
C ILE A 129 -0.68 -16.40 8.15
N ARG A 130 -1.54 -17.43 8.27
CA ARG A 130 -1.65 -18.22 9.51
C ARG A 130 -0.31 -18.89 9.86
N ARG A 131 0.37 -19.49 8.88
CA ARG A 131 1.69 -20.11 9.07
C ARG A 131 2.73 -19.10 9.55
N PHE A 132 2.69 -17.86 9.07
CA PHE A 132 3.58 -16.80 9.56
C PHE A 132 3.28 -16.38 10.99
N GLN A 133 1.99 -16.27 11.34
CA GLN A 133 1.59 -15.96 12.71
C GLN A 133 2.05 -17.06 13.68
N GLU A 134 1.91 -18.33 13.30
CA GLU A 134 2.43 -19.48 14.06
C GLU A 134 3.95 -19.39 14.26
N PHE A 135 4.70 -19.13 13.18
CA PHE A 135 6.16 -19.03 13.23
C PHE A 135 6.63 -17.83 14.06
N ARG A 136 5.99 -16.67 13.87
CA ARG A 136 6.23 -15.46 14.65
C ARG A 136 5.97 -15.68 16.14
N ALA A 137 4.85 -16.31 16.49
CA ALA A 137 4.52 -16.65 17.88
C ALA A 137 5.55 -17.62 18.50
N ALA A 138 6.13 -18.49 17.69
CA ALA A 138 7.23 -19.37 18.08
C ALA A 138 8.62 -18.70 18.01
N GLY A 139 8.71 -17.38 17.79
CA GLY A 139 9.95 -16.61 17.82
C GLY A 139 10.79 -16.63 16.54
N SER A 140 10.21 -16.99 15.39
CA SER A 140 10.89 -16.88 14.08
C SER A 140 10.93 -15.43 13.61
N LEU A 141 12.06 -15.00 13.04
CA LEU A 141 12.15 -13.77 12.27
C LEU A 141 11.75 -14.04 10.82
N ILE A 142 10.69 -13.37 10.36
CA ILE A 142 10.21 -13.51 8.98
C ILE A 142 10.47 -12.19 8.26
N VAL A 143 11.20 -12.24 7.15
CA VAL A 143 11.53 -11.09 6.31
C VAL A 143 10.85 -11.28 4.96
N VAL A 144 9.91 -10.41 4.67
CA VAL A 144 9.10 -10.45 3.44
C VAL A 144 9.42 -9.26 2.56
N VAL A 145 9.71 -9.53 1.29
CA VAL A 145 9.68 -8.56 0.21
C VAL A 145 8.39 -8.79 -0.59
N SER A 146 7.58 -7.75 -0.71
CA SER A 146 6.33 -7.78 -1.47
C SER A 146 6.02 -6.39 -2.00
N HIS A 147 5.29 -6.35 -3.11
CA HIS A 147 4.67 -5.15 -3.66
C HIS A 147 3.23 -4.95 -3.14
N ASP A 148 2.67 -5.95 -2.47
CA ASP A 148 1.36 -5.85 -1.81
C ASP A 148 1.52 -5.15 -0.46
N LEU A 149 1.35 -3.83 -0.49
CA LEU A 149 1.43 -2.97 0.69
C LEU A 149 0.28 -3.21 1.67
N HIS A 150 -0.88 -3.68 1.20
CA HIS A 150 -2.02 -3.94 2.06
C HIS A 150 -1.76 -5.17 2.94
N MET A 151 -1.30 -6.27 2.32
CA MET A 151 -0.87 -7.47 3.05
C MET A 151 0.24 -7.14 4.04
N LEU A 152 1.29 -6.44 3.60
CA LEU A 152 2.42 -6.11 4.48
C LEU A 152 1.98 -5.29 5.70
N ARG A 153 1.05 -4.36 5.54
CA ARG A 153 0.51 -3.59 6.67
C ARG A 153 -0.31 -4.43 7.65
N ALA A 154 -0.94 -5.49 7.18
CA ALA A 154 -1.73 -6.38 8.04
C ALA A 154 -0.86 -7.37 8.82
N VAL A 155 0.31 -7.78 8.29
CA VAL A 155 1.10 -8.89 8.86
C VAL A 155 2.47 -8.50 9.41
N ALA A 156 3.04 -7.36 9.00
CA ALA A 156 4.38 -6.96 9.42
C ALA A 156 4.36 -6.27 10.79
N ASP A 157 5.33 -6.60 11.64
CA ASP A 157 5.61 -5.84 12.86
C ASP A 157 6.34 -4.53 12.58
N ARG A 158 7.25 -4.56 11.60
CA ARG A 158 8.04 -3.41 11.14
C ARG A 158 8.29 -3.51 9.65
N ILE A 159 8.43 -2.37 8.99
CA ILE A 159 8.74 -2.31 7.57
C ILE A 159 9.99 -1.46 7.34
N LEU A 160 10.91 -2.02 6.56
CA LEU A 160 12.08 -1.33 6.00
C LEU A 160 11.74 -0.79 4.62
N VAL A 161 11.96 0.51 4.41
CA VAL A 161 11.84 1.21 3.14
C VAL A 161 13.24 1.45 2.59
N LEU A 162 13.53 0.85 1.44
CA LEU A 162 14.79 1.02 0.73
C LEU A 162 14.61 1.92 -0.48
N ASP A 163 15.58 2.81 -0.71
CA ASP A 163 15.77 3.51 -1.98
C ASP A 163 17.25 3.56 -2.34
N SER A 164 17.57 3.20 -3.58
CA SER A 164 18.93 3.30 -4.13
C SER A 164 20.03 2.73 -3.20
N GLY A 165 19.75 1.61 -2.52
CA GLY A 165 20.67 0.93 -1.59
C GLY A 165 20.72 1.52 -0.17
N ARG A 166 19.91 2.54 0.14
CA ARG A 166 19.85 3.19 1.46
C ARG A 166 18.56 2.84 2.19
N ASN A 167 18.65 2.83 3.53
CA ASN A 167 17.51 2.76 4.43
C ASN A 167 16.90 4.15 4.56
N GLU A 168 15.73 4.36 3.95
CA GLU A 168 14.99 5.62 4.02
C GLU A 168 14.05 5.67 5.23
N TYR A 169 13.61 4.51 5.72
CA TYR A 169 12.78 4.39 6.92
C TYR A 169 12.75 2.95 7.44
N PHE A 170 12.76 2.78 8.75
CA PHE A 170 12.53 1.50 9.40
C PHE A 170 11.70 1.68 10.67
N GLY A 171 10.48 1.13 10.69
CA GLY A 171 9.58 1.31 11.82
C GLY A 171 8.17 0.79 11.54
N GLU A 172 7.17 1.44 12.12
CA GLU A 172 5.77 1.03 12.04
C GLU A 172 5.26 0.92 10.59
N PRO A 173 4.45 -0.10 10.25
CA PRO A 173 4.01 -0.36 8.88
C PRO A 173 3.30 0.80 8.18
N VAL A 174 2.48 1.55 8.92
CA VAL A 174 1.68 2.66 8.38
C VAL A 174 2.59 3.78 7.88
N ALA A 175 3.48 4.26 8.75
CA ALA A 175 4.44 5.31 8.42
C ALA A 175 5.44 4.85 7.35
N ALA A 176 5.83 3.57 7.32
CA ALA A 176 6.67 3.04 6.27
C ALA A 176 6.00 3.08 4.89
N VAL A 177 4.72 2.70 4.81
CA VAL A 177 3.97 2.76 3.54
C VAL A 177 3.79 4.20 3.07
N GLN A 178 3.51 5.14 3.98
CA GLN A 178 3.46 6.57 3.65
C GLN A 178 4.81 7.06 3.09
N LYS A 179 5.93 6.76 3.77
CA LYS A 179 7.27 7.11 3.29
C LYS A 179 7.56 6.51 1.92
N TYR A 180 7.17 5.26 1.69
CA TYR A 180 7.33 4.62 0.39
C TYR A 180 6.52 5.32 -0.71
N MET A 181 5.27 5.71 -0.46
CA MET A 181 4.47 6.45 -1.43
C MET A 181 5.06 7.82 -1.74
N GLN A 182 5.56 8.54 -0.73
CA GLN A 182 6.28 9.80 -0.93
C GLN A 182 7.51 9.63 -1.83
N LEU A 183 8.32 8.60 -1.60
CA LEU A 183 9.48 8.29 -2.44
C LEU A 183 9.10 8.01 -3.90
N ILE A 184 8.02 7.23 -4.13
CA ILE A 184 7.54 6.96 -5.48
C ILE A 184 7.08 8.25 -6.17
N ALA A 185 6.33 9.11 -5.47
CA ALA A 185 5.91 10.40 -5.99
C ALA A 185 7.11 11.30 -6.33
N GLU A 186 8.13 11.37 -5.45
CA GLU A 186 9.37 12.11 -5.71
C GLU A 186 10.14 11.59 -6.93
N GLN A 187 10.21 10.27 -7.13
CA GLN A 187 10.87 9.67 -8.28
C GLN A 187 10.13 9.96 -9.58
N SER A 188 8.80 9.84 -9.58
CA SER A 188 7.96 10.23 -10.71
C SER A 188 8.12 11.72 -11.03
N ARG A 189 8.18 12.61 -10.03
CA ARG A 189 8.48 14.04 -10.21
C ARG A 189 9.82 14.28 -10.91
N ARG A 190 10.88 13.53 -10.56
CA ARG A 190 12.22 13.68 -11.16
C ARG A 190 12.29 13.17 -12.60
N GLN A 191 11.58 12.09 -12.93
CA GLN A 191 11.57 11.52 -14.28
C GLN A 191 10.71 12.33 -15.25
N ALA A 192 9.65 12.97 -14.77
CA ALA A 192 8.73 13.76 -15.57
C ALA A 192 9.30 15.15 -15.91
N GLN A 193 10.56 15.27 -16.36
CA GLN A 193 11.34 16.51 -16.60
C GLN A 193 10.61 17.66 -17.34
N ASN A 194 9.45 17.41 -17.95
CA ASN A 194 8.57 18.35 -18.66
C ASN A 194 7.17 18.54 -18.02
N VAL A 195 6.99 18.20 -16.73
CA VAL A 195 5.72 18.39 -16.02
C VAL A 195 5.92 19.38 -14.88
N ARG A 196 5.14 20.46 -14.91
CA ARG A 196 5.13 21.47 -13.86
C ARG A 196 4.85 20.81 -12.51
N GLN A 197 5.62 21.19 -11.50
CA GLN A 197 5.42 20.72 -10.13
C GLN A 197 4.45 21.65 -9.39
N LEU A 198 3.46 21.08 -8.70
CA LEU A 198 2.60 21.81 -7.77
C LEU A 198 3.32 21.98 -6.43
N GLN A 199 3.49 23.22 -5.98
CA GLN A 199 4.10 23.55 -4.69
C GLN A 199 3.05 23.60 -3.57
N PRO A 200 3.47 23.43 -2.29
CA PRO A 200 2.61 23.73 -1.15
C PRO A 200 2.03 25.15 -1.27
N GLY A 201 0.70 25.28 -1.22
CA GLY A 201 -0.01 26.55 -1.42
C GLY A 201 -0.60 26.75 -2.82
N GLU A 202 -0.23 25.93 -3.81
CA GLU A 202 -0.85 25.91 -5.14
C GLU A 202 -2.08 24.98 -5.21
N TRP A 203 -2.56 24.51 -4.06
CA TRP A 203 -3.74 23.66 -3.98
C TRP A 203 -4.51 23.84 -2.66
N GLU A 204 -5.82 23.60 -2.72
CA GLU A 204 -6.71 23.52 -1.57
C GLU A 204 -7.47 22.19 -1.57
N PHE A 205 -7.73 21.65 -0.38
CA PHE A 205 -8.50 20.43 -0.16
C PHE A 205 -9.61 20.70 0.85
N ALA A 206 -10.85 20.34 0.53
CA ALA A 206 -11.98 20.52 1.43
C ALA A 206 -12.89 19.29 1.44
N LEU A 207 -13.36 18.92 2.62
CA LEU A 207 -14.40 17.92 2.84
C LEU A 207 -15.65 18.65 3.36
N LEU A 208 -16.72 18.60 2.58
CA LEU A 208 -17.93 19.37 2.79
C LEU A 208 -19.15 18.45 2.99
N ASP A 209 -20.07 18.90 3.83
CA ASP A 209 -21.37 18.27 4.01
C ASP A 209 -22.33 18.53 2.82
N ALA A 210 -23.57 18.05 2.95
CA ALA A 210 -24.62 18.26 1.95
C ALA A 210 -24.99 19.75 1.75
N HIS A 211 -24.68 20.61 2.71
CA HIS A 211 -24.91 22.06 2.71
C HIS A 211 -23.68 22.86 2.28
N LEU A 212 -22.65 22.21 1.74
CA LEU A 212 -21.38 22.81 1.32
C LEU A 212 -20.60 23.46 2.47
N GLN A 213 -20.82 23.03 3.71
CA GLN A 213 -20.05 23.49 4.86
C GLN A 213 -18.94 22.50 5.22
N PRO A 214 -17.74 22.97 5.59
CA PRO A 214 -16.69 22.09 6.09
C PRO A 214 -17.14 21.32 7.34
N ALA A 215 -16.99 20.01 7.32
CA ALA A 215 -17.41 19.13 8.42
C ALA A 215 -16.37 18.04 8.69
N ARG A 216 -16.29 17.59 9.95
CA ARG A 216 -15.42 16.48 10.39
C ARG A 216 -16.21 15.33 11.03
N LEU A 217 -17.53 15.45 11.14
CA LEU A 217 -18.40 14.43 11.69
C LEU A 217 -19.50 14.15 10.67
N PHE A 218 -19.70 12.88 10.33
CA PHE A 218 -20.71 12.43 9.38
C PHE A 218 -21.47 11.24 9.93
N ILE A 219 -22.70 11.08 9.49
CA ILE A 219 -23.49 9.87 9.72
C ILE A 219 -23.31 8.94 8.53
N ALA A 220 -23.19 7.64 8.78
CA ALA A 220 -23.08 6.67 7.70
C ALA A 220 -24.30 6.77 6.75
N GLY A 221 -24.03 6.93 5.46
CA GLY A 221 -25.03 7.18 4.43
C GLY A 221 -25.13 8.64 3.98
N ASP A 222 -24.55 9.59 4.73
CA ASP A 222 -24.52 11.01 4.39
C ASP A 222 -23.89 11.25 3.02
N THR A 223 -24.41 12.23 2.29
CA THR A 223 -23.77 12.70 1.06
C THR A 223 -22.77 13.79 1.38
N VAL A 224 -21.53 13.60 0.94
CA VAL A 224 -20.44 14.57 1.11
C VAL A 224 -19.85 14.98 -0.22
N ARG A 225 -19.16 16.12 -0.22
CA ARG A 225 -18.40 16.63 -1.36
C ARG A 225 -16.94 16.82 -0.98
N VAL A 226 -16.04 16.25 -1.78
CA VAL A 226 -14.60 16.45 -1.66
C VAL A 226 -14.16 17.37 -2.77
N GLN A 227 -13.67 18.55 -2.43
CA GLN A 227 -13.17 19.52 -3.41
C GLN A 227 -11.65 19.57 -3.38
N VAL A 228 -11.04 19.42 -4.55
CA VAL A 228 -9.62 19.68 -4.80
C VAL A 228 -9.53 20.90 -5.72
N ARG A 229 -8.97 21.98 -5.22
CA ARG A 229 -8.73 23.21 -5.99
C ARG A 229 -7.25 23.29 -6.32
N LEU A 230 -6.93 23.53 -7.58
CA LEU A 230 -5.56 23.72 -8.06
C LEU A 230 -5.41 25.15 -8.55
N HIS A 231 -4.39 25.84 -8.06
CA HIS A 231 -4.05 27.23 -8.37
C HIS A 231 -2.55 27.33 -8.71
N PRO A 232 -2.16 26.93 -9.92
CA PRO A 232 -0.77 27.06 -10.34
C PRO A 232 -0.45 28.57 -10.43
N GLU A 233 0.50 29.06 -9.61
CA GLU A 233 1.04 30.44 -9.53
C GLU A 233 0.33 31.53 -8.68
N GLU A 234 -0.84 31.30 -8.07
CA GLU A 234 -1.42 32.29 -7.12
C GLU A 234 -1.16 31.91 -5.66
N ALA A 235 0.05 32.21 -5.16
CA ALA A 235 0.28 32.25 -3.71
C ALA A 235 -0.45 33.48 -3.11
N ARG A 236 -1.72 33.33 -2.70
CA ARG A 236 -2.43 34.41 -2.00
C ARG A 236 -1.89 34.54 -0.57
N ALA A 237 -1.07 35.57 -0.35
CA ALA A 237 -0.37 35.86 0.90
C ALA A 237 -1.23 36.49 2.03
N ASP A 238 -2.52 36.74 1.81
CA ASP A 238 -3.26 37.70 2.64
C ASP A 238 -4.35 37.13 3.57
N GLN A 239 -4.15 35.99 4.26
CA GLN A 239 -4.97 35.64 5.44
C GLN A 239 -4.17 34.80 6.48
N PRO A 240 -4.18 35.17 7.78
CA PRO A 240 -3.54 34.38 8.82
C PRO A 240 -4.50 33.29 9.33
N PHE A 241 -4.17 32.02 9.10
CA PHE A 241 -4.81 30.90 9.80
C PHE A 241 -3.79 29.80 10.10
N THR A 242 -3.95 29.16 11.26
CA THR A 242 -2.93 28.49 12.05
C THR A 242 -2.45 27.12 11.51
N SER A 243 -1.12 27.02 11.35
CA SER A 243 -0.17 25.89 11.42
C SER A 243 -0.61 24.48 10.93
N GLU A 244 0.05 23.77 10.00
CA GLU A 244 1.46 23.69 9.62
C GLU A 244 1.59 23.31 8.13
N ALA A 245 2.41 24.05 7.38
CA ALA A 245 3.15 23.67 6.17
C ALA A 245 2.67 22.51 5.25
N SER A 246 1.46 22.52 4.68
CA SER A 246 1.12 21.71 3.47
C SER A 246 -0.23 22.10 2.86
N GLY A 247 -0.25 22.96 1.82
CA GLY A 247 -1.49 23.36 1.12
C GLY A 247 -2.58 23.93 2.03
N ARG A 248 -3.74 24.29 1.47
CA ARG A 248 -4.88 24.79 2.28
C ARG A 248 -5.87 23.67 2.52
N VAL A 249 -6.09 23.31 3.78
CA VAL A 249 -7.07 22.30 4.16
C VAL A 249 -8.22 22.97 4.90
N HIS A 250 -9.45 22.86 4.38
CA HIS A 250 -10.62 23.45 5.01
C HIS A 250 -11.38 22.40 5.82
N ALA A 251 -11.18 22.40 7.14
CA ALA A 251 -11.96 21.61 8.09
C ALA A 251 -12.05 22.38 9.42
N ALA A 252 -13.25 22.65 9.94
CA ALA A 252 -13.45 23.56 11.07
C ALA A 252 -12.59 23.22 12.31
N GLU A 253 -11.92 24.24 12.88
CA GLU A 253 -11.23 24.22 14.18
C GLU A 253 -11.94 25.11 15.22
N PRO A 254 -11.81 24.87 16.54
CA PRO A 254 -12.42 25.70 17.58
C PRO A 254 -11.70 27.04 17.71
N ALA A 255 -12.48 28.12 17.87
CA ALA A 255 -12.07 29.50 17.73
C ALA A 255 -10.94 30.00 18.66
N ALA A 256 -10.04 30.83 18.10
CA ALA A 256 -9.34 31.89 18.81
C ALA A 256 -8.95 33.03 17.84
N SER A 257 -8.89 34.25 18.38
CA SER A 257 -9.13 35.53 17.72
C SER A 257 -7.87 36.36 17.41
N SER A 258 -7.97 37.12 16.30
CA SER A 258 -7.64 38.56 16.13
C SER A 258 -6.23 39.08 15.71
N LEU A 259 -6.27 39.87 14.61
CA LEU A 259 -5.74 41.25 14.36
C LEU A 259 -4.33 41.52 13.75
N ASN A 260 -4.39 42.05 12.50
CA ASN A 260 -3.72 43.23 11.86
C ASN A 260 -2.19 43.33 11.59
N ALA A 261 -1.81 43.48 10.29
CA ALA A 261 -1.39 44.75 9.62
C ALA A 261 -0.25 44.61 8.54
N HIS A 262 -0.58 45.12 7.34
CA HIS A 262 0.21 45.85 6.30
C HIS A 262 1.54 45.36 5.66
N ALA A 263 1.43 45.07 4.35
CA ALA A 263 2.18 45.52 3.15
C ALA A 263 3.73 45.63 3.14
N ASP A 264 4.39 45.03 2.11
CA ASP A 264 4.95 45.76 0.95
C ASP A 264 5.50 44.80 -0.14
N HIS A 265 5.67 45.33 -1.35
CA HIS A 265 5.70 44.70 -2.66
C HIS A 265 6.97 43.95 -3.11
N SER A 266 6.71 43.17 -4.17
CA SER A 266 7.55 42.94 -5.35
C SER A 266 8.54 41.79 -5.29
N ARG A 267 8.30 40.80 -6.17
CA ARG A 267 9.32 40.17 -7.02
C ARG A 267 8.63 39.39 -8.14
N THR A 268 8.63 39.99 -9.31
CA THR A 268 8.39 39.35 -10.60
C THR A 268 9.56 38.45 -10.93
N HIS A 269 9.31 37.14 -11.04
CA HIS A 269 10.19 36.21 -11.75
C HIS A 269 9.33 35.40 -12.71
N GLU A 270 9.32 35.83 -13.98
CA GLU A 270 8.77 35.07 -15.09
C GLU A 270 9.69 33.86 -15.36
N SER A 271 9.11 32.66 -15.29
CA SER A 271 9.63 31.44 -15.91
C SER A 271 8.52 30.86 -16.79
N PRO A 272 8.82 30.18 -17.91
CA PRO A 272 7.81 29.85 -18.90
C PRO A 272 6.80 28.82 -18.34
N ALA A 273 5.56 29.28 -18.18
CA ALA A 273 4.43 28.57 -17.60
C ALA A 273 4.05 27.31 -18.39
N ALA A 274 4.53 26.14 -17.97
CA ALA A 274 4.07 24.86 -18.51
C ALA A 274 2.71 24.48 -17.89
N GLU A 275 1.68 24.33 -18.73
CA GLU A 275 0.35 23.83 -18.37
C GLU A 275 0.40 22.43 -17.75
N LEU A 276 -0.43 22.17 -16.73
CA LEU A 276 -0.69 20.82 -16.23
C LEU A 276 -1.73 20.12 -17.12
N ALA A 277 -1.27 19.59 -18.25
CA ALA A 277 -2.14 18.85 -19.16
C ALA A 277 -2.27 17.36 -18.79
N GLN A 278 -3.48 16.82 -19.04
CA GLN A 278 -3.85 15.41 -18.87
C GLN A 278 -3.70 14.89 -17.43
N ILE A 279 -4.07 15.71 -16.44
CA ILE A 279 -4.02 15.31 -15.04
C ILE A 279 -5.15 14.33 -14.70
N THR A 280 -4.86 13.45 -13.75
CA THR A 280 -5.82 12.59 -13.06
C THR A 280 -5.77 12.96 -11.59
N VAL A 281 -6.92 13.26 -10.99
CA VAL A 281 -7.02 13.57 -9.56
C VAL A 281 -7.61 12.35 -8.86
N GLY A 282 -6.94 11.89 -7.81
CA GLY A 282 -7.39 10.79 -6.96
C GLY A 282 -7.78 11.28 -5.58
N ILE A 283 -8.79 10.68 -4.98
CA ILE A 283 -9.07 10.80 -3.54
C ILE A 283 -8.89 9.44 -2.88
N HIS A 284 -8.47 9.44 -1.63
CA HIS A 284 -8.31 8.22 -0.86
C HIS A 284 -8.74 8.43 0.60
N VAL A 285 -9.37 7.40 1.15
CA VAL A 285 -9.80 7.35 2.55
C VAL A 285 -9.14 6.15 3.21
N SER A 286 -8.61 6.39 4.40
CA SER A 286 -7.95 5.41 5.24
C SER A 286 -8.58 5.42 6.63
N ASP A 287 -8.64 4.28 7.32
CA ASP A 287 -9.08 4.24 8.72
C ASP A 287 -8.03 4.85 9.67
N GLY A 288 -8.33 4.95 10.97
CA GLY A 288 -7.41 5.46 12.00
C GLY A 288 -6.13 4.61 12.20
N ARG A 289 -6.05 3.43 11.58
CA ARG A 289 -4.83 2.59 11.49
C ARG A 289 -4.13 2.79 10.14
N GLY A 290 -4.56 3.80 9.38
CA GLY A 290 -4.14 4.15 8.04
C GLY A 290 -4.65 3.23 6.94
N ILE A 291 -5.45 2.18 7.22
CA ILE A 291 -5.79 1.10 6.26
C ILE A 291 -6.73 1.68 5.22
N ARG A 292 -6.36 1.56 3.94
CA ARG A 292 -7.15 2.16 2.84
C ARG A 292 -8.54 1.53 2.81
N ALA A 293 -9.54 2.32 3.21
CA ALA A 293 -10.94 1.96 3.17
C ALA A 293 -11.52 2.24 1.78
N PHE A 294 -11.06 3.30 1.12
CA PHE A 294 -11.55 3.69 -0.20
C PHE A 294 -10.46 4.43 -1.00
N GLY A 295 -10.53 4.34 -2.32
CA GLY A 295 -9.71 5.12 -3.23
C GLY A 295 -10.30 5.11 -4.62
N VAL A 296 -10.39 6.28 -5.25
CA VAL A 296 -10.87 6.42 -6.62
C VAL A 296 -10.18 7.59 -7.29
N ASN A 297 -10.14 7.59 -8.61
CA ASN A 297 -9.68 8.75 -9.38
C ASN A 297 -10.63 9.15 -10.50
N THR A 298 -10.45 10.38 -10.99
CA THR A 298 -11.27 10.96 -12.07
C THR A 298 -11.30 10.06 -13.31
N ARG A 299 -10.17 9.40 -13.64
CA ARG A 299 -10.07 8.51 -14.80
C ARG A 299 -10.91 7.23 -14.65
N GLN A 300 -10.93 6.62 -13.47
CA GLN A 300 -11.77 5.46 -13.14
C GLN A 300 -13.26 5.82 -13.18
N LEU A 301 -13.60 7.09 -12.92
CA LEU A 301 -14.95 7.64 -13.03
C LEU A 301 -15.30 8.13 -14.45
N GLY A 302 -14.49 7.79 -15.46
CA GLY A 302 -14.73 8.16 -16.86
C GLY A 302 -14.42 9.63 -17.20
N ARG A 303 -13.81 10.39 -16.29
CA ARG A 303 -13.35 11.76 -16.52
C ARG A 303 -11.88 11.74 -16.91
N HIS A 304 -11.65 11.73 -18.21
CA HIS A 304 -10.32 11.69 -18.82
C HIS A 304 -9.81 13.10 -19.14
N ASN A 305 -8.48 13.23 -19.27
CA ASN A 305 -7.80 14.41 -19.85
C ASN A 305 -8.15 15.75 -19.18
N LEU A 306 -8.25 15.79 -17.85
CA LEU A 306 -8.39 17.06 -17.16
C LEU A 306 -7.15 17.92 -17.41
N THR A 307 -7.35 19.22 -17.53
CA THR A 307 -6.30 20.22 -17.70
C THR A 307 -6.42 21.23 -16.57
N ALA A 308 -5.28 21.63 -16.00
CA ALA A 308 -5.21 22.75 -15.06
C ALA A 308 -4.31 23.83 -15.65
N PRO A 309 -4.89 24.83 -16.35
CA PRO A 309 -4.13 25.93 -16.94
C PRO A 309 -3.46 26.77 -15.86
N VAL A 310 -2.27 27.28 -16.17
CA VAL A 310 -1.54 28.20 -15.29
C VAL A 310 -2.32 29.51 -15.13
N GLY A 311 -2.39 30.03 -13.90
CA GLY A 311 -3.14 31.24 -13.59
C GLY A 311 -4.67 31.07 -13.58
N GLN A 312 -5.18 29.84 -13.73
CA GLN A 312 -6.61 29.55 -13.60
C GLN A 312 -6.89 28.63 -12.42
N LEU A 313 -7.88 28.99 -11.61
CA LEU A 313 -8.43 28.09 -10.61
C LEU A 313 -9.11 26.91 -11.31
N THR A 314 -8.60 25.70 -11.06
CA THR A 314 -9.24 24.46 -11.49
C THR A 314 -9.83 23.76 -10.28
N CYS A 315 -11.16 23.61 -10.22
CA CYS A 315 -11.85 22.93 -9.13
C CYS A 315 -12.36 21.57 -9.58
N ILE A 316 -11.94 20.52 -8.90
CA ILE A 316 -12.42 19.15 -9.07
C ILE A 316 -13.24 18.78 -7.85
N GLU A 317 -14.50 18.39 -8.06
CA GLU A 317 -15.39 17.94 -6.98
C GLU A 317 -15.75 16.46 -7.15
N PHE A 318 -15.62 15.70 -6.07
CA PHE A 318 -16.15 14.35 -5.95
C PHE A 318 -17.36 14.38 -5.02
N GLN A 319 -18.51 13.94 -5.49
CA GLN A 319 -19.69 13.71 -4.65
C GLN A 319 -19.80 12.21 -4.36
N LEU A 320 -19.89 11.84 -3.08
CA LEU A 320 -19.99 10.45 -2.65
C LEU A 320 -20.90 10.32 -1.42
N ARG A 321 -21.46 9.12 -1.21
CA ARG A 321 -22.10 8.75 0.07
C ARG A 321 -21.04 8.15 1.00
N ILE A 322 -20.98 8.61 2.24
CA ILE A 322 -20.09 8.06 3.28
C ILE A 322 -20.71 6.76 3.80
N ASN A 323 -20.55 5.69 3.04
CA ASN A 323 -21.00 4.36 3.44
C ASN A 323 -19.91 3.62 4.24
N LEU A 324 -19.35 4.30 5.23
CA LEU A 324 -18.29 3.77 6.10
C LEU A 324 -18.85 3.38 7.47
N GLY A 325 -18.14 2.46 8.13
CA GLY A 325 -18.39 2.06 9.52
C GLY A 325 -18.21 3.18 10.52
N PRO A 326 -18.73 3.06 11.75
CA PRO A 326 -18.43 4.02 12.80
C PRO A 326 -16.94 4.01 13.15
N GLY A 327 -16.33 5.18 13.26
CA GLY A 327 -14.93 5.31 13.62
C GLY A 327 -14.23 6.52 13.00
N LYS A 328 -12.91 6.59 13.24
CA LYS A 328 -12.05 7.67 12.75
C LYS A 328 -11.39 7.30 11.42
N TYR A 329 -11.37 8.26 10.51
CA TYR A 329 -10.87 8.13 9.16
C TYR A 329 -10.05 9.35 8.76
N ASN A 330 -9.14 9.12 7.83
CA ASN A 330 -8.25 10.12 7.28
C ASN A 330 -8.43 10.17 5.77
N MET A 331 -8.54 11.37 5.21
CA MET A 331 -8.68 11.58 3.78
C MET A 331 -7.47 12.30 3.20
N GLY A 332 -7.11 11.94 1.98
CA GLY A 332 -6.08 12.61 1.20
C GLY A 332 -6.41 12.60 -0.29
N PHE A 333 -5.53 13.21 -1.07
CA PHE A 333 -5.67 13.24 -2.53
C PHE A 333 -4.33 13.05 -3.23
N SER A 334 -4.40 12.76 -4.52
CA SER A 334 -3.23 12.69 -5.38
C SER A 334 -3.49 13.31 -6.74
N VAL A 335 -2.43 13.79 -7.38
CA VAL A 335 -2.43 14.26 -8.77
C VAL A 335 -1.40 13.43 -9.52
N HIS A 336 -1.81 12.77 -10.60
CA HIS A 336 -0.95 11.84 -11.33
C HIS A 336 -1.35 11.74 -12.82
N ARG A 337 -0.53 11.06 -13.64
CA ARG A 337 -0.89 10.67 -15.02
C ARG A 337 -1.04 9.15 -15.10
N GLY A 338 -2.27 8.65 -15.24
CA GLY A 338 -2.46 7.20 -15.44
C GLY A 338 -3.74 6.63 -14.84
N LEU A 339 -3.86 5.30 -14.87
CA LEU A 339 -5.00 4.56 -14.33
C LEU A 339 -4.85 4.26 -12.83
N ALA A 340 -3.62 4.05 -12.35
CA ALA A 340 -3.29 3.80 -10.95
C ALA A 340 -2.61 5.02 -10.32
N HIS A 341 -2.90 5.29 -9.03
CA HIS A 341 -2.42 6.49 -8.34
C HIS A 341 -0.89 6.60 -8.23
N ALA A 342 -0.16 5.48 -8.33
CA ALA A 342 1.29 5.42 -8.21
C ALA A 342 2.03 5.59 -9.55
N GLN A 343 1.32 5.58 -10.69
CA GLN A 343 1.92 5.80 -12.02
C GLN A 343 1.93 7.30 -12.32
N ASP A 344 3.11 7.83 -12.66
CA ASP A 344 3.36 9.24 -12.94
C ASP A 344 2.73 10.18 -11.90
N CYS A 345 2.93 9.87 -10.62
CA CYS A 345 2.39 10.65 -9.51
C CYS A 345 3.19 11.94 -9.31
N TYR A 346 2.51 13.08 -9.42
CA TYR A 346 3.10 14.41 -9.24
C TYR A 346 2.89 14.94 -7.83
N LEU A 347 1.79 14.57 -7.19
CA LEU A 347 1.44 14.97 -5.84
C LEU A 347 0.73 13.82 -5.14
N TRP A 348 1.17 13.53 -3.92
CA TRP A 348 0.52 12.59 -3.04
C TRP A 348 0.47 13.19 -1.66
N GLU A 349 -0.74 13.50 -1.21
CA GLU A 349 -1.01 14.05 0.12
C GLU A 349 -1.94 13.08 0.84
N GLU A 350 -1.50 12.57 1.98
CA GLU A 350 -2.22 11.57 2.76
C GLU A 350 -2.48 12.09 4.17
N GLY A 351 -3.70 11.85 4.67
CA GLY A 351 -4.08 12.31 6.02
C GLY A 351 -4.23 13.82 6.16
N LEU A 352 -4.72 14.50 5.12
CA LEU A 352 -4.99 15.94 5.16
C LEU A 352 -6.14 16.30 6.10
N ILE A 353 -7.22 15.52 6.07
CA ILE A 353 -8.40 15.73 6.92
C ILE A 353 -8.65 14.46 7.72
N GLU A 354 -8.63 14.58 9.04
CA GLU A 354 -9.22 13.59 9.94
C GLU A 354 -10.72 13.88 10.10
N PHE A 355 -11.55 12.85 10.00
CA PHE A 355 -12.99 12.92 10.22
C PHE A 355 -13.50 11.66 10.92
N GLU A 356 -14.68 11.75 11.51
CA GLU A 356 -15.34 10.69 12.24
C GLU A 356 -16.68 10.36 11.58
N VAL A 357 -17.01 9.07 11.58
CA VAL A 357 -18.28 8.55 11.10
C VAL A 357 -19.01 7.92 12.28
N GLU A 358 -20.29 8.22 12.41
CA GLU A 358 -21.19 7.61 13.39
C GLU A 358 -22.26 6.75 12.70
N ALA A 359 -22.81 5.79 13.45
CA ALA A 359 -23.95 5.01 12.98
C ALA A 359 -25.23 5.89 12.96
N PRO A 360 -26.15 5.66 12.01
CA PRO A 360 -27.46 6.30 12.04
C PRO A 360 -28.22 5.97 13.33
N ALA A 361 -28.96 6.94 13.87
CA ALA A 361 -29.68 6.76 15.14
C ALA A 361 -30.72 5.62 15.11
N ASP A 362 -31.26 5.32 13.93
CA ASP A 362 -32.29 4.30 13.70
C ASP A 362 -31.73 2.94 13.27
N ARG A 363 -30.40 2.82 13.08
CA ARG A 363 -29.76 1.60 12.55
C ARG A 363 -28.41 1.32 13.21
N GLN A 364 -28.29 0.12 13.77
CA GLN A 364 -27.00 -0.42 14.22
C GLN A 364 -26.40 -1.34 13.16
N PHE A 365 -25.08 -1.26 13.00
CA PHE A 365 -24.32 -2.19 12.20
C PHE A 365 -22.89 -2.26 12.72
N GLU A 366 -22.18 -3.32 12.33
CA GLU A 366 -20.78 -3.53 12.66
C GLU A 366 -19.96 -3.68 11.37
N GLY A 367 -18.68 -3.33 11.44
CA GLY A 367 -17.74 -3.43 10.32
C GLY A 367 -17.40 -2.09 9.68
N MET A 368 -16.67 -2.13 8.55
CA MET A 368 -16.13 -0.93 7.89
C MET A 368 -17.03 -0.34 6.81
N SER A 369 -18.09 -1.04 6.42
CA SER A 369 -18.95 -0.64 5.31
C SER A 369 -20.40 -0.59 5.76
N TYR A 370 -21.03 0.56 5.56
CA TYR A 370 -22.47 0.70 5.73
C TYR A 370 -23.17 0.20 4.47
N LEU A 371 -23.82 -0.95 4.59
CA LEU A 371 -24.65 -1.55 3.56
C LEU A 371 -26.12 -1.50 4.01
N GLU A 372 -27.04 -1.33 3.08
CA GLU A 372 -28.48 -1.24 3.35
C GLU A 372 -29.18 -2.55 2.93
N PRO A 373 -29.15 -3.63 3.74
CA PRO A 373 -29.76 -4.90 3.37
C PRO A 373 -31.30 -4.86 3.46
N GLU A 374 -31.97 -5.59 2.58
CA GLU A 374 -33.40 -5.89 2.67
C GLU A 374 -33.61 -7.32 3.18
N VAL A 375 -34.47 -7.49 4.20
CA VAL A 375 -34.88 -8.82 4.68
C VAL A 375 -36.25 -9.15 4.12
N ARG A 376 -36.35 -10.25 3.36
CA ARG A 376 -37.62 -10.79 2.87
C ARG A 376 -37.82 -12.19 3.41
N LEU A 377 -38.98 -12.44 4.02
CA LEU A 377 -39.40 -13.79 4.40
C LEU A 377 -39.87 -14.52 3.14
N ILE A 378 -39.12 -15.53 2.71
CA ILE A 378 -39.51 -16.41 1.62
C ILE A 378 -40.11 -17.65 2.28
N ALA A 379 -41.45 -17.77 2.28
CA ALA A 379 -42.12 -19.01 2.68
C ALA A 379 -41.73 -20.12 1.68
N GLN A 380 -41.28 -21.26 2.17
CA GLN A 380 -41.03 -22.45 1.36
C GLN A 380 -42.29 -23.31 1.23
#